data_AF-A0A2V5N2H9-F1
#
_entry.id   AF-A0A2V5N2H9-F1
#
_cell.length_a   1.000
_cell.length_b   1.000
_cell.length_c   1.000
_cell.angle_alpha   90.00
_cell.angle_beta   90.00
_cell.angle_gamma   90.00
#
_symmetry.space_group_name_H-M   'P 1'
#
loop_
_entity.id
_entity.type
_entity.pdbx_description
1 polymer ?
#
loop_
_entity_poly.entity_id
_entity_poly.type
_entity_poly.pdbx_seq_one_letter_code
_entity_poly.pdbx_strand_id
1 'polypeptide(L)'
;MHSVTTLKTIFALVISLLIPAQVYSAGNTPADAVRTFYGWYVHEVLNGAKPLNQKRPEMRKFVTERLLTEIDDRHKSAGGVELDPFFNMREIDPEWEKNVAIGNLYIGRIARLSVILTGRQRGDREFKVKLVQENGAWKIDEVNFE
;
A
#
# COMPACT_ATOMS: atom_id res chain seq x y z
N MET A 1 7.10 46.80 53.67
CA MET A 1 7.48 45.56 52.97
C MET A 1 6.28 44.63 53.03
N HIS A 2 5.79 44.23 51.85
CA HIS A 2 4.52 43.53 51.62
C HIS A 2 4.58 42.05 52.02
N SER A 3 3.43 41.44 52.29
CA SER A 3 3.22 40.05 51.90
C SER A 3 1.82 39.87 51.33
N VAL A 4 1.79 39.20 50.19
CA VAL A 4 0.74 39.21 49.16
C VAL A 4 -0.09 37.93 49.26
N THR A 5 -1.40 38.09 49.09
CA THR A 5 -2.44 37.06 49.06
C THR A 5 -2.23 36.07 47.91
N THR A 6 -2.26 34.77 48.21
CA THR A 6 -2.16 33.68 47.23
C THR A 6 -3.50 33.42 46.53
N LEU A 7 -3.50 33.47 45.20
CA LEU A 7 -4.62 33.03 44.36
C LEU A 7 -4.26 31.68 43.71
N LYS A 8 -5.10 30.66 43.93
CA LYS A 8 -5.00 29.34 43.29
C LYS A 8 -5.55 29.43 41.86
N THR A 9 -4.75 29.06 40.87
CA THR A 9 -5.21 28.86 39.49
C THR A 9 -5.27 27.36 39.18
N ILE A 10 -6.43 26.88 38.74
CA ILE A 10 -6.67 25.50 38.30
C ILE A 10 -6.34 25.43 36.81
N PHE A 11 -5.48 24.49 36.40
CA PHE A 11 -5.18 24.19 35.00
C PHE A 11 -6.07 23.03 34.54
N ALA A 12 -6.92 23.26 33.53
CA ALA A 12 -7.69 22.22 32.86
C ALA A 12 -6.86 21.64 31.70
N LEU A 13 -6.63 20.32 31.71
CA LEU A 13 -5.89 19.60 30.68
C LEU A 13 -6.88 19.05 29.63
N VAL A 14 -6.81 19.57 28.41
CA VAL A 14 -7.53 19.02 27.25
C VAL A 14 -6.61 18.02 26.56
N ILE A 15 -6.92 16.72 26.68
CA ILE A 15 -6.21 15.66 25.95
C ILE A 15 -6.94 15.43 24.63
N SER A 16 -6.39 15.96 23.54
CA SER A 16 -6.85 15.64 22.19
C SER A 16 -6.42 14.22 21.81
N LEU A 17 -7.39 13.35 21.47
CA LEU A 17 -7.14 12.04 20.88
C LEU A 17 -6.54 12.23 19.47
N LEU A 18 -5.24 12.06 19.33
CA LEU A 18 -4.58 11.85 18.05
C LEU A 18 -4.69 10.36 17.68
N ILE A 19 -5.55 10.03 16.72
CA ILE A 19 -5.51 8.71 16.10
C ILE A 19 -4.22 8.66 15.26
N PRO A 20 -3.28 7.74 15.53
CA PRO A 20 -2.07 7.65 14.73
C PRO A 20 -2.44 7.15 13.33
N ALA A 21 -2.30 8.03 12.32
CA ALA A 21 -2.24 7.57 10.94
C ALA A 21 -0.98 6.70 10.79
N GLN A 22 -1.14 5.42 10.46
CA GLN A 22 0.00 4.56 10.17
C GLN A 22 0.72 5.10 8.95
N VAL A 23 1.95 5.59 9.15
CA VAL A 23 2.81 6.05 8.07
C VAL A 23 3.49 4.83 7.47
N TYR A 24 2.90 4.28 6.42
CA TYR A 24 3.59 3.28 5.60
C TYR A 24 4.66 4.00 4.75
N SER A 25 5.94 3.70 5.01
CA SER A 25 7.06 4.08 4.14
C SER A 25 7.32 2.95 3.16
N ALA A 26 7.70 3.27 1.92
CA ALA A 26 8.29 2.27 1.05
C ALA A 26 9.49 1.64 1.76
N GLY A 27 9.54 0.31 1.81
CA GLY A 27 10.63 -0.41 2.47
C GLY A 27 12.00 -0.12 1.84
N ASN A 28 13.07 -0.33 2.61
CA ASN A 28 14.45 -0.01 2.17
C ASN A 28 14.93 -0.91 1.02
N THR A 29 14.24 -2.02 0.77
CA THR A 29 14.52 -2.96 -0.32
C THR A 29 13.32 -3.10 -1.25
N PRO A 30 13.52 -3.53 -2.51
CA PRO A 30 12.40 -3.83 -3.41
C PRO A 30 11.41 -4.83 -2.80
N ALA A 31 11.91 -5.87 -2.11
CA ALA A 31 11.08 -6.89 -1.49
C ALA A 31 10.19 -6.30 -0.37
N ASP A 32 10.75 -5.43 0.47
CA ASP A 32 10.00 -4.79 1.55
C ASP A 32 8.97 -3.80 1.01
N ALA A 33 9.28 -3.08 -0.08
CA ALA A 33 8.33 -2.21 -0.77
C ALA A 33 7.11 -3.01 -1.28
N VAL A 34 7.34 -4.18 -1.89
CA VAL A 34 6.25 -5.07 -2.34
C VAL A 34 5.42 -5.60 -1.17
N ARG A 35 6.06 -6.11 -0.11
CA ARG A 35 5.32 -6.60 1.08
C ARG A 35 4.48 -5.51 1.72
N THR A 36 5.05 -4.31 1.86
CA THR A 36 4.36 -3.16 2.44
C THR A 36 3.17 -2.75 1.58
N PHE A 37 3.35 -2.71 0.25
CA PHE A 37 2.27 -2.41 -0.68
C PHE A 37 1.13 -3.41 -0.57
N TYR A 38 1.40 -4.72 -0.68
CA TYR A 38 0.33 -5.72 -0.68
C TYR A 38 -0.36 -5.83 0.68
N GLY A 39 0.38 -5.70 1.79
CA GLY A 39 -0.22 -5.64 3.12
C GLY A 39 -1.17 -4.44 3.26
N TRP A 40 -0.73 -3.24 2.89
CA TRP A 40 -1.58 -2.06 2.93
C TRP A 40 -2.76 -2.14 1.94
N TYR A 41 -2.55 -2.57 0.70
CA TYR A 41 -3.58 -2.59 -0.32
C TYR A 41 -4.70 -3.58 0.03
N VAL A 42 -4.33 -4.80 0.44
CA VAL A 42 -5.30 -5.81 0.89
C VAL A 42 -6.07 -5.29 2.10
N HIS A 43 -5.38 -4.72 3.09
CA HIS A 43 -6.00 -4.15 4.28
C HIS A 43 -7.07 -3.09 3.93
N GLU A 44 -6.74 -2.14 3.05
CA GLU A 44 -7.68 -1.09 2.65
C GLU A 44 -8.90 -1.65 1.92
N VAL A 45 -8.70 -2.60 0.99
CA VAL A 45 -9.83 -3.19 0.25
C VAL A 45 -10.74 -4.01 1.17
N LEU A 46 -10.18 -4.79 2.10
CA LEU A 46 -10.97 -5.54 3.08
C LEU A 46 -11.80 -4.63 3.99
N ASN A 47 -11.30 -3.41 4.26
CA ASN A 47 -12.03 -2.38 5.00
C ASN A 47 -12.98 -1.56 4.12
N GLY A 48 -13.26 -2.00 2.89
CA GLY A 48 -14.25 -1.42 1.99
C GLY A 48 -13.76 -0.21 1.21
N ALA A 49 -12.47 0.14 1.29
CA ALA A 49 -11.91 1.19 0.46
C ALA A 49 -11.72 0.71 -0.99
N LYS A 50 -11.69 1.67 -1.92
CA LYS A 50 -11.27 1.49 -3.31
C LYS A 50 -9.96 2.26 -3.53
N PRO A 51 -8.78 1.70 -3.23
CA PRO A 51 -7.54 2.47 -3.14
C PRO A 51 -7.20 3.27 -4.41
N LEU A 52 -7.47 2.71 -5.60
CA LEU A 52 -7.27 3.38 -6.89
C LEU A 52 -8.02 4.72 -7.01
N ASN A 53 -9.17 4.86 -6.37
CA ASN A 53 -10.04 6.04 -6.48
C ASN A 53 -10.05 6.88 -5.19
N GLN A 54 -9.92 6.24 -4.03
CA GLN A 54 -10.11 6.87 -2.72
C GLN A 54 -8.80 7.11 -1.96
N LYS A 55 -7.73 6.40 -2.31
CA LYS A 55 -6.42 6.44 -1.63
C LYS A 55 -5.27 6.68 -2.62
N ARG A 56 -5.55 7.44 -3.69
CA ARG A 56 -4.59 7.71 -4.77
C ARG A 56 -3.28 8.36 -4.26
N PRO A 57 -3.29 9.30 -3.30
CA PRO A 57 -2.07 9.84 -2.72
C PRO A 57 -1.21 8.77 -2.01
N GLU A 58 -1.85 7.83 -1.31
CA GLU A 58 -1.18 6.72 -0.65
C GLU A 58 -0.62 5.71 -1.66
N MET A 59 -1.41 5.38 -2.70
CA MET A 59 -0.96 4.53 -3.82
C MET A 59 0.36 5.02 -4.42
N ARG A 60 0.52 6.34 -4.61
CA ARG A 60 1.73 6.96 -5.20
C ARG A 60 3.01 6.76 -4.39
N LYS A 61 2.90 6.35 -3.12
CA LYS A 61 4.05 5.96 -2.29
C LYS A 61 4.63 4.62 -2.73
N PHE A 62 3.81 3.76 -3.33
CA PHE A 62 4.16 2.38 -3.68
C PHE A 62 4.17 2.12 -5.17
N VAL A 63 3.42 2.88 -5.96
CA VAL A 63 3.16 2.62 -7.38
C VAL A 63 3.54 3.86 -8.18
N THR A 64 4.18 3.65 -9.34
CA THR A 64 4.53 4.75 -10.25
C THR A 64 3.28 5.40 -10.83
N GLU A 65 3.32 6.71 -11.10
CA GLU A 65 2.18 7.38 -11.75
C GLU A 65 1.90 6.77 -13.12
N ARG A 66 2.95 6.34 -13.83
CA ARG A 66 2.87 5.64 -15.11
C ARG A 66 1.96 4.41 -15.03
N LEU A 67 2.18 3.51 -14.05
CA LEU A 67 1.35 2.32 -13.90
C LEU A 67 -0.08 2.68 -13.52
N LEU A 68 -0.27 3.69 -12.67
CA LEU A 68 -1.60 4.14 -12.28
C LEU A 68 -2.40 4.69 -13.48
N THR A 69 -1.76 5.48 -14.36
CA THR A 69 -2.39 5.94 -15.61
C THR A 69 -2.72 4.78 -16.54
N GLU A 70 -1.81 3.81 -16.69
CA GLU A 70 -2.01 2.62 -17.51
C GLU A 70 -3.22 1.79 -17.03
N ILE A 71 -3.39 1.67 -15.70
CA ILE A 71 -4.56 1.04 -15.08
C ILE A 71 -5.84 1.79 -15.40
N ASP A 72 -5.84 3.13 -15.28
CA ASP A 72 -7.03 3.95 -15.57
C ASP A 72 -7.46 3.81 -17.04
N ASP A 73 -6.49 3.79 -17.96
CA ASP A 73 -6.76 3.67 -19.39
C ASP A 73 -7.27 2.28 -19.78
N ARG A 74 -6.72 1.22 -19.17
CA ARG A 74 -7.29 -0.13 -19.32
C ARG A 74 -8.72 -0.20 -18.82
N HIS A 75 -9.04 0.36 -17.65
CA HIS A 75 -10.39 0.36 -17.11
C HIS A 75 -11.40 1.03 -18.05
N LYS A 76 -11.04 2.15 -18.68
CA LYS A 76 -11.88 2.82 -19.68
C LYS A 76 -12.17 1.92 -20.90
N SER A 77 -11.21 1.07 -21.29
CA SER A 77 -11.32 0.17 -22.45
C SER A 77 -12.01 -1.17 -22.17
N ALA A 78 -12.08 -1.61 -20.90
CA ALA A 78 -12.43 -2.99 -20.52
C ALA A 78 -13.93 -3.34 -20.58
N GLY A 79 -14.80 -2.43 -21.01
CA GLY A 79 -16.19 -2.75 -21.37
C GLY A 79 -17.06 -3.39 -20.26
N GLY A 80 -16.67 -3.29 -18.98
CA GLY A 80 -17.48 -3.72 -17.83
C GLY A 80 -16.96 -4.92 -17.03
N VAL A 81 -15.81 -5.52 -17.36
CA VAL A 81 -15.17 -6.51 -16.47
C VAL A 81 -14.13 -5.81 -15.59
N GLU A 82 -14.50 -5.50 -14.36
CA GLU A 82 -13.59 -4.89 -13.38
C GLU A 82 -12.89 -5.99 -12.57
N LEU A 83 -11.71 -6.40 -13.03
CA LEU A 83 -10.77 -7.18 -12.22
C LEU A 83 -9.85 -6.22 -11.49
N ASP A 84 -9.50 -6.52 -10.24
CA ASP A 84 -8.51 -5.75 -9.53
C ASP A 84 -7.16 -5.84 -10.27
N PRO A 85 -6.51 -4.72 -10.62
CA PRO A 85 -5.32 -4.72 -11.46
C PRO A 85 -4.06 -5.26 -10.75
N PHE A 86 -4.08 -5.41 -9.43
CA PHE A 86 -2.97 -5.93 -8.64
C PHE A 86 -3.15 -7.40 -8.24
N PHE A 87 -4.34 -7.97 -8.47
CA PHE A 87 -4.60 -9.40 -8.27
C PHE A 87 -5.11 -10.13 -9.51
N ASN A 88 -5.58 -9.43 -10.54
CA ASN A 88 -6.30 -9.96 -11.70
C ASN A 88 -7.48 -10.87 -11.28
N MET A 89 -8.24 -10.43 -10.27
CA MET A 89 -9.37 -11.14 -9.68
C MET A 89 -10.44 -10.15 -9.19
N ARG A 90 -11.68 -10.62 -8.99
CA ARG A 90 -12.77 -9.79 -8.42
C ARG A 90 -12.79 -9.77 -6.90
N GLU A 91 -12.41 -10.89 -6.29
CA GLU A 91 -12.48 -11.10 -4.85
C GLU A 91 -11.07 -11.28 -4.29
N ILE A 92 -10.83 -10.69 -3.12
CA ILE A 92 -9.53 -10.72 -2.43
C ILE A 92 -9.58 -11.77 -1.32
N ASP A 93 -8.46 -12.46 -1.10
CA ASP A 93 -8.27 -13.29 0.08
C ASP A 93 -7.73 -12.47 1.26
N PRO A 94 -8.36 -12.52 2.45
CA PRO A 94 -7.84 -11.82 3.61
C PRO A 94 -6.41 -12.21 4.02
N GLU A 95 -6.02 -13.46 3.77
CA GLU A 95 -4.70 -13.98 4.16
C GLU A 95 -3.57 -13.39 3.31
N TRP A 96 -3.88 -12.83 2.14
CA TRP A 96 -2.89 -12.13 1.30
C TRP A 96 -2.29 -10.89 1.98
N GLU A 97 -2.96 -10.32 3.00
CA GLU A 97 -2.44 -9.16 3.77
C GLU A 97 -1.08 -9.48 4.42
N LYS A 98 -0.92 -10.72 4.91
CA LYS A 98 0.22 -11.11 5.76
C LYS A 98 1.12 -12.16 5.10
N ASN A 99 0.60 -12.88 4.12
CA ASN A 99 1.29 -14.01 3.50
C ASN A 99 1.85 -13.64 2.13
N VAL A 100 2.84 -12.73 2.13
CA VAL A 100 3.52 -12.25 0.92
C VAL A 100 4.95 -12.80 0.86
N ALA A 101 5.16 -13.83 0.04
CA ALA A 101 6.47 -14.39 -0.25
C ALA A 101 7.06 -13.71 -1.50
N ILE A 102 8.37 -13.42 -1.45
CA ILE A 102 9.09 -12.70 -2.51
C ILE A 102 10.29 -13.54 -2.93
N GLY A 103 10.36 -13.87 -4.22
CA GLY A 103 11.55 -14.42 -4.86
C GLY A 103 12.26 -13.34 -5.67
N ASN A 104 13.59 -13.34 -5.64
CA ASN A 104 14.38 -12.39 -6.41
C ASN A 104 14.71 -12.97 -7.79
N LEU A 105 14.41 -12.23 -8.86
CA LEU A 105 14.82 -12.59 -10.22
C LEU A 105 15.98 -11.72 -10.70
N TYR A 106 15.98 -10.42 -10.33
CA TYR A 106 17.05 -9.48 -10.64
C TYR A 106 16.97 -8.24 -9.74
N ILE A 107 18.10 -7.76 -9.22
CA ILE A 107 18.19 -6.50 -8.46
C ILE A 107 19.36 -5.68 -9.02
N GLY A 108 19.04 -4.52 -9.61
CA GLY A 108 20.00 -3.55 -10.15
C GLY A 108 19.39 -2.14 -10.12
N ARG A 109 19.49 -1.39 -11.22
CA ARG A 109 18.78 -0.09 -11.35
C ARG A 109 17.25 -0.24 -11.38
N ILE A 110 16.79 -1.43 -11.74
CA ILE A 110 15.42 -1.90 -11.64
C ILE A 110 15.43 -3.20 -10.84
N ALA A 111 14.32 -3.55 -10.21
CA ALA A 111 14.14 -4.86 -9.59
C ALA A 111 13.06 -5.64 -10.33
N ARG A 112 13.27 -6.94 -10.50
CA ARG A 112 12.25 -7.89 -10.94
C ARG A 112 12.13 -8.97 -9.89
N LEU A 113 10.92 -9.17 -9.39
CA LEU A 113 10.62 -10.08 -8.29
C LEU A 113 9.49 -11.01 -8.70
N SER A 114 9.55 -12.27 -8.29
CA SER A 114 8.36 -13.12 -8.21
C SER A 114 7.67 -12.86 -6.87
N VAL A 115 6.34 -12.86 -6.90
CA VAL A 115 5.49 -12.64 -5.73
C VAL A 115 4.55 -13.83 -5.63
N ILE A 116 4.46 -14.40 -4.43
CA ILE A 116 3.45 -15.39 -4.09
C ILE A 116 2.61 -14.81 -2.95
N LEU A 117 1.31 -14.66 -3.18
CA LEU A 117 0.32 -14.34 -2.14
C LEU A 117 -0.41 -15.63 -1.77
N THR A 118 -0.25 -16.09 -0.53
CA THR A 118 -0.86 -17.35 -0.09
C THR A 118 -2.22 -17.10 0.55
N GLY A 119 -3.26 -17.67 -0.06
CA GLY A 119 -4.66 -17.49 0.33
C GLY A 119 -5.32 -18.79 0.75
N ARG A 120 -6.21 -18.74 1.74
CA ARG A 120 -6.96 -19.94 2.19
C ARG A 120 -8.31 -20.10 1.50
N GLN A 121 -8.94 -18.99 1.13
CA GLN A 121 -10.29 -18.96 0.55
C GLN A 121 -10.24 -18.90 -0.98
N ARG A 122 -9.24 -18.20 -1.53
CA ARG A 122 -9.09 -17.95 -2.98
C ARG A 122 -7.85 -18.60 -3.57
N GLY A 123 -7.08 -19.31 -2.74
CA GLY A 123 -5.84 -19.97 -3.12
C GLY A 123 -4.69 -18.98 -3.33
N ASP A 124 -3.62 -19.52 -3.90
CA ASP A 124 -2.38 -18.77 -4.08
C ASP A 124 -2.42 -17.95 -5.37
N ARG A 125 -1.76 -16.80 -5.34
CA ARG A 125 -1.46 -15.98 -6.53
C ARG A 125 0.02 -15.95 -6.74
N GLU A 126 0.46 -16.31 -7.93
CA GLU A 126 1.84 -16.14 -8.36
C GLU A 126 1.89 -15.18 -9.55
N PHE A 127 2.78 -14.21 -9.48
CA PHE A 127 2.97 -13.22 -10.54
C PHE A 127 4.34 -12.54 -10.39
N LYS A 128 4.72 -11.77 -11.41
CA LYS A 128 5.96 -11.00 -11.44
C LYS A 128 5.67 -9.53 -11.27
N VAL A 129 6.56 -8.84 -10.57
CA VAL A 129 6.52 -7.38 -10.47
C VAL A 129 7.86 -6.77 -10.90
N LYS A 130 7.78 -5.62 -11.56
CA LYS A 130 8.92 -4.76 -11.84
C LYS A 130 8.86 -3.56 -10.92
N LEU A 131 9.97 -3.21 -10.31
CA LEU A 131 10.12 -1.98 -9.53
C LEU A 131 11.20 -1.09 -10.11
N VAL A 132 10.98 0.22 -9.95
CA VAL A 132 11.93 1.28 -10.27
C VAL A 132 12.15 2.16 -9.04
N GLN A 133 13.27 2.87 -8.99
CA GLN A 133 13.49 3.90 -7.96
C GLN A 133 12.98 5.25 -8.45
N GLU A 134 12.12 5.89 -7.65
CA GLU A 134 11.69 7.28 -7.81
C GLU A 134 11.91 8.02 -6.50
N ASN A 135 12.68 9.11 -6.51
CA ASN A 135 12.96 9.94 -5.33
C ASN A 135 13.45 9.13 -4.11
N GLY A 136 14.29 8.11 -4.36
CA GLY A 136 14.85 7.25 -3.32
C GLY A 136 13.91 6.14 -2.82
N ALA A 137 12.70 6.01 -3.34
CA ALA A 137 11.76 4.95 -2.99
C ALA A 137 11.62 3.92 -4.12
N TRP A 138 11.57 2.64 -3.76
CA TRP A 138 11.19 1.58 -4.68
C TRP A 138 9.67 1.61 -4.90
N LYS A 139 9.26 1.67 -6.18
CA LYS A 139 7.86 1.64 -6.56
C LYS A 139 7.58 0.59 -7.61
N ILE A 140 6.44 -0.06 -7.49
CA ILE A 140 5.88 -1.00 -8.47
C ILE A 140 5.54 -0.20 -9.72
N ASP A 141 6.16 -0.62 -10.82
CA ASP A 141 6.00 -0.04 -12.14
C ASP A 141 5.27 -1.00 -13.08
N GLU A 142 5.29 -2.30 -12.80
CA GLU A 142 4.58 -3.30 -13.61
C GLU A 142 4.15 -4.48 -12.73
N VAL A 143 2.98 -5.04 -13.03
CA VAL A 143 2.48 -6.29 -12.46
C VAL A 143 2.10 -7.19 -13.63
N ASN A 144 2.66 -8.39 -13.67
CA ASN A 144 2.51 -9.33 -14.78
C ASN A 144 2.08 -10.69 -14.23
N PHE A 145 0.84 -11.06 -14.53
CA PHE A 145 0.25 -12.36 -14.22
C PHE A 145 0.54 -13.31 -15.38
N GLU A 146 1.12 -14.47 -15.08
CA GLU A 146 1.32 -15.53 -16.08
C GLU A 146 0.00 -16.18 -16.52
#